data_AF-A0A410PLI9-F1
#
_entry.id   AF-A0A410PLI9-F1
#
_cell.length_a   1.000
_cell.length_b   1.000
_cell.length_c   1.000
_cell.angle_alpha   90.00
_cell.angle_beta   90.00
_cell.angle_gamma   90.00
#
_symmetry.space_group_name_H-M   'P 1'
#
loop_
_entity.id
_entity.type
_entity.pdbx_description
1 polymer ?
#
loop_
_entity_poly.entity_id
_entity_poly.type
_entity_poly.pdbx_seq_one_letter_code
_entity_poly.pdbx_strand_id
1 'polypeptide(L)'
;MKIIKVIVIFVCILVMTSCVNHNKHESKTTLQGKMINENTEEYKIKENIIFYVLQDEYLENNDVKNPNVSELIRVFICYDGVKNQIYPNSIVVFFEKTNTIQEFRDSLVKKNTGGLKLPLNTIVSSQVLDKWKEQGYNGLSSYTDESPMGLDYSQLK
;
A
#
# COMPACT_ATOMS: atom_id res chain seq x y z
N MET A 1 16.13 19.87 -29.24
CA MET A 1 14.98 18.95 -29.03
C MET A 1 15.00 18.48 -27.59
N LYS A 2 14.08 18.95 -26.76
CA LYS A 2 13.91 18.49 -25.37
C LYS A 2 12.82 17.41 -25.38
N ILE A 3 13.20 16.16 -25.12
CA ILE A 3 12.27 15.05 -25.05
C ILE A 3 11.62 15.06 -23.65
N ILE A 4 10.32 15.32 -23.63
CA ILE A 4 9.45 15.24 -22.46
C ILE A 4 9.30 13.76 -22.11
N LYS A 5 9.70 13.35 -20.89
CA LYS A 5 9.41 12.02 -20.37
C LYS A 5 7.98 12.01 -19.83
N VAL A 6 7.09 11.35 -20.56
CA VAL A 6 5.71 11.08 -20.14
C VAL A 6 5.73 9.89 -19.18
N ILE A 7 5.24 10.09 -17.95
CA ILE A 7 5.01 9.02 -16.98
C ILE A 7 3.62 8.44 -17.29
N VAL A 8 3.56 7.18 -17.71
CA VAL A 8 2.32 6.46 -17.98
C VAL A 8 1.94 5.67 -16.72
N ILE A 9 0.82 6.03 -16.10
CA ILE A 9 0.21 5.27 -15.00
C ILE A 9 -0.68 4.20 -15.65
N PHE A 10 -0.36 2.93 -15.44
CA PHE A 10 -1.17 1.81 -15.92
C PHE A 10 -2.20 1.41 -14.85
N VAL A 11 -3.49 1.59 -15.16
CA VAL A 11 -4.63 1.08 -14.38
C VAL A 11 -5.16 -0.15 -15.12
N CYS A 12 -4.99 -1.34 -14.56
CA CYS A 12 -5.56 -2.57 -15.13
C CYS A 12 -6.87 -2.93 -14.43
N ILE A 13 -7.98 -2.90 -15.18
CA ILE A 13 -9.28 -3.46 -14.79
C ILE A 13 -9.39 -4.83 -15.45
N LEU A 14 -9.51 -5.91 -14.67
CA LEU A 14 -9.69 -7.27 -15.18
C LEU A 14 -11.14 -7.71 -14.98
N VAL A 15 -11.84 -7.91 -16.09
CA VAL A 15 -13.19 -8.50 -16.18
C VAL A 15 -13.04 -10.01 -16.38
N MET A 16 -13.67 -10.82 -15.54
CA MET A 16 -13.65 -12.29 -15.64
C MET A 16 -14.93 -12.80 -16.29
N THR A 17 -14.80 -13.46 -17.44
CA THR A 17 -15.85 -14.31 -18.06
C THR A 17 -15.53 -15.78 -17.84
N SER A 18 -16.59 -16.57 -17.61
CA SER A 18 -16.57 -17.93 -17.08
C SER A 18 -16.16 -19.08 -18.03
N CYS A 19 -15.78 -20.20 -17.39
CA CYS A 19 -16.14 -21.61 -17.66
C CYS A 19 -15.18 -22.60 -18.40
N VAL A 20 -14.76 -23.61 -17.60
CA VAL A 20 -14.72 -25.09 -17.82
C VAL A 20 -13.44 -25.78 -18.38
N ASN A 21 -12.68 -26.36 -17.43
CA ASN A 21 -12.21 -27.75 -17.25
C ASN A 21 -11.55 -28.56 -18.41
N HIS A 22 -10.24 -28.89 -18.28
CA HIS A 22 -9.74 -30.27 -18.03
C HIS A 22 -8.20 -30.32 -17.83
N ASN A 23 -7.77 -31.18 -16.89
CA ASN A 23 -6.42 -31.53 -16.45
C ASN A 23 -5.27 -31.50 -17.49
N LYS A 24 -4.22 -30.73 -17.18
CA LYS A 24 -2.82 -31.16 -17.40
C LYS A 24 -1.85 -30.37 -16.51
N HIS A 25 -0.89 -31.10 -15.96
CA HIS A 25 0.17 -30.67 -15.05
C HIS A 25 0.97 -29.49 -15.64
N GLU A 26 0.85 -28.30 -15.04
CA GLU A 26 1.78 -27.19 -15.22
C GLU A 26 2.05 -26.55 -13.86
N SER A 27 3.33 -26.54 -13.48
CA SER A 27 3.87 -25.71 -12.41
C SER A 27 3.71 -24.24 -12.82
N LYS A 28 2.54 -23.67 -12.52
CA LYS A 28 2.34 -22.23 -12.49
C LYS A 28 2.33 -21.81 -11.04
N THR A 29 3.34 -21.03 -10.69
CA THR A 29 3.44 -20.24 -9.47
C THR A 29 2.21 -19.35 -9.40
N THR A 30 1.13 -19.87 -8.82
CA THR A 30 -0.03 -19.09 -8.44
C THR A 30 0.46 -18.09 -7.40
N LEU A 31 0.43 -16.81 -7.74
CA LEU A 31 0.29 -15.72 -6.78
C LEU A 31 -1.02 -15.98 -6.01
N GLN A 32 -0.97 -16.94 -5.09
CA GLN A 32 -2.02 -17.16 -4.12
C GLN A 32 -2.04 -15.91 -3.26
N GLY A 33 -3.22 -15.28 -3.23
CA GLY A 33 -3.52 -14.16 -2.36
C GLY A 33 -2.99 -14.47 -0.97
N LYS A 34 -2.00 -13.68 -0.56
CA LYS A 34 -1.42 -13.77 0.77
C LYS A 34 -2.45 -13.20 1.73
N MET A 35 -3.22 -14.14 2.29
CA MET A 35 -3.97 -14.12 3.53
C MET A 35 -4.44 -12.75 4.03
N ILE A 36 -5.74 -12.49 3.83
CA ILE A 36 -6.49 -11.52 4.62
C ILE A 36 -6.38 -11.99 6.08
N ASN A 37 -5.68 -11.21 6.90
CA ASN A 37 -5.54 -11.48 8.32
C ASN A 37 -6.89 -11.23 9.01
N GLU A 38 -7.37 -12.18 9.81
CA GLU A 38 -8.72 -12.21 10.41
C GLU A 38 -8.98 -11.14 11.49
N ASN A 39 -8.06 -10.18 11.69
CA ASN A 39 -8.22 -9.02 12.57
C ASN A 39 -8.44 -7.72 11.77
N THR A 40 -9.23 -7.78 10.70
CA THR A 40 -9.58 -6.58 9.95
C THR A 40 -10.67 -5.84 10.73
N GLU A 41 -10.33 -4.70 11.31
CA GLU A 41 -11.32 -3.75 11.85
C GLU A 41 -12.41 -3.51 10.77
N GLU A 42 -13.66 -3.83 11.08
CA GLU A 42 -14.75 -3.77 10.10
C GLU A 42 -15.23 -2.33 9.88
N TYR A 43 -14.77 -1.71 8.80
CA TYR A 43 -15.24 -0.40 8.37
C TYR A 43 -16.38 -0.49 7.34
N LYS A 44 -17.20 0.56 7.28
CA LYS A 44 -18.26 0.71 6.28
C LYS A 44 -17.94 1.86 5.34
N ILE A 45 -18.56 1.87 4.17
CA ILE A 45 -18.50 3.00 3.26
C ILE A 45 -19.20 4.20 3.92
N LYS A 46 -18.59 5.39 3.81
CA LYS A 46 -19.25 6.68 4.11
C LYS A 46 -19.52 7.40 2.80
N GLU A 47 -20.73 7.90 2.62
CA GLU A 47 -21.15 8.59 1.39
C GLU A 47 -20.21 9.78 1.07
N ASN A 48 -19.82 9.90 -0.20
CA ASN A 48 -18.95 10.98 -0.72
C ASN A 48 -17.55 11.08 -0.09
N ILE A 49 -17.12 10.10 0.72
CA ILE A 49 -15.78 10.06 1.32
C ILE A 49 -14.99 8.91 0.71
N ILE A 50 -13.76 9.18 0.30
CA ILE A 50 -12.77 8.15 -0.01
C ILE A 50 -11.79 8.10 1.16
N PHE A 51 -11.63 6.92 1.75
CA PHE A 51 -10.65 6.70 2.81
C PHE A 51 -9.93 5.35 2.62
N TYR A 52 -8.76 5.26 3.25
CA TYR A 52 -7.88 4.10 3.16
C TYR A 52 -7.65 3.53 4.55
N VAL A 53 -7.53 2.21 4.62
CA VAL A 53 -7.05 1.52 5.81
C VAL A 53 -5.77 0.81 5.45
N LEU A 54 -4.64 1.24 6.01
CA LEU A 54 -3.35 0.60 5.83
C LEU A 54 -3.33 -0.71 6.61
N GLN A 55 -3.35 -1.83 5.89
CA GLN A 55 -3.43 -3.19 6.44
C GLN A 55 -2.06 -3.85 6.62
N ASP A 56 -1.12 -3.54 5.74
CA ASP A 56 0.25 -4.04 5.83
C ASP A 56 1.26 -3.05 5.25
N GLU A 57 2.48 -3.12 5.75
CA GLU A 57 3.63 -2.42 5.19
C GLU A 57 4.88 -3.27 5.37
N TYR A 58 5.61 -3.52 4.28
CA TYR A 58 6.82 -4.33 4.30
C TYR A 58 7.79 -3.92 3.19
N LEU A 59 9.04 -4.33 3.34
CA LEU A 59 10.11 -4.06 2.39
C LEU A 59 10.37 -5.30 1.53
N GLU A 60 10.38 -5.12 0.21
CA GLU A 60 10.85 -6.11 -0.75
C GLU A 60 12.17 -5.69 -1.41
N ASN A 61 13.02 -6.69 -1.62
CA ASN A 61 14.42 -6.51 -2.01
C ASN A 61 14.86 -7.52 -3.08
N ASN A 62 13.93 -8.17 -3.75
CA ASN A 62 14.16 -9.32 -4.61
C ASN A 62 13.78 -9.07 -6.08
N ASP A 63 13.59 -7.82 -6.51
CA ASP A 63 13.42 -7.52 -7.93
C ASP A 63 14.73 -7.82 -8.70
N VAL A 64 14.72 -8.94 -9.40
CA VAL A 64 15.83 -9.42 -10.24
C VAL A 64 16.14 -8.45 -11.38
N LYS A 65 15.15 -7.69 -11.86
CA LYS A 65 15.34 -6.71 -12.95
C LYS A 65 15.93 -5.40 -12.44
N ASN A 66 15.71 -5.07 -11.17
CA ASN A 66 16.19 -3.85 -10.53
C ASN A 66 16.92 -4.16 -9.20
N PRO A 67 18.07 -4.86 -9.24
CA PRO A 67 18.74 -5.36 -8.03
C PRO A 67 19.20 -4.24 -7.08
N ASN A 68 19.39 -3.02 -7.61
CA ASN A 68 19.83 -1.85 -6.86
C ASN A 68 18.68 -1.03 -6.25
N VAL A 69 17.46 -1.55 -6.28
CA VAL A 69 16.25 -0.90 -5.77
C VAL A 69 15.65 -1.71 -4.62
N SER A 70 15.09 -0.98 -3.67
CA SER A 70 14.21 -1.50 -2.62
C SER A 70 12.80 -0.99 -2.83
N GLU A 71 11.82 -1.80 -2.46
CA GLU A 71 10.40 -1.52 -2.61
C GLU A 71 9.72 -1.51 -1.25
N LEU A 72 9.31 -0.35 -0.76
CA LEU A 72 8.41 -0.26 0.37
C LEU A 72 6.98 -0.41 -0.14
N ILE A 73 6.37 -1.56 0.16
CA ILE A 73 5.02 -1.91 -0.27
C ILE A 73 4.05 -1.61 0.87
N ARG A 74 3.03 -0.81 0.57
CA ARG A 74 1.91 -0.51 1.46
C ARG A 74 0.65 -1.11 0.89
N VAL A 75 -0.02 -1.95 1.67
CA VAL A 75 -1.25 -2.63 1.30
C VAL A 75 -2.41 -1.99 2.03
N PHE A 76 -3.40 -1.53 1.27
CA PHE A 76 -4.58 -0.85 1.77
C PHE A 76 -5.86 -1.60 1.38
N ILE A 77 -6.90 -1.41 2.19
CA ILE A 77 -8.28 -1.49 1.70
C ILE A 77 -8.78 -0.07 1.49
N CYS A 78 -9.29 0.20 0.29
CA CYS A 78 -9.91 1.47 -0.06
C CYS A 78 -11.43 1.35 0.08
N TYR A 79 -12.03 2.34 0.73
CA TYR A 79 -13.47 2.50 0.86
C TYR A 79 -13.87 3.75 0.09
N ASP A 80 -14.52 3.58 -1.06
CA ASP A 80 -14.87 4.64 -1.98
C ASP A 80 -16.37 4.91 -1.91
N GLY A 81 -16.74 5.96 -1.18
CA GLY A 81 -18.10 6.44 -1.03
C GLY A 81 -18.66 7.23 -2.20
N VAL A 82 -17.84 7.57 -3.19
CA VAL A 82 -18.30 8.21 -4.43
C VAL A 82 -18.82 7.14 -5.40
N LYS A 83 -18.13 6.00 -5.46
CA LYS A 83 -18.48 4.86 -6.33
C LYS A 83 -19.22 3.74 -5.60
N ASN A 84 -19.36 3.85 -4.29
CA ASN A 84 -19.96 2.85 -3.41
C ASN A 84 -19.31 1.46 -3.56
N GLN A 85 -17.97 1.40 -3.45
CA GLN A 85 -17.21 0.16 -3.58
C GLN A 85 -16.08 0.05 -2.55
N ILE A 86 -15.72 -1.20 -2.22
CA ILE A 86 -14.55 -1.55 -1.40
C ILE A 86 -13.60 -2.35 -2.28
N TYR A 87 -12.33 -1.98 -2.33
CA TYR A 87 -11.35 -2.66 -3.16
C TYR A 87 -9.95 -2.64 -2.53
N PRO A 88 -9.13 -3.67 -2.76
CA PRO A 88 -7.74 -3.64 -2.36
C PRO A 88 -6.96 -2.61 -3.19
N ASN A 89 -6.01 -1.94 -2.56
CA ASN A 89 -5.09 -1.02 -3.23
C ASN A 89 -3.68 -1.24 -2.68
N SER A 90 -2.65 -1.08 -3.51
CA SER A 90 -1.27 -1.08 -3.04
C SER A 90 -0.51 0.11 -3.60
N ILE A 91 0.36 0.68 -2.76
CA ILE A 91 1.28 1.74 -3.17
C ILE A 91 2.69 1.21 -2.93
N VAL A 92 3.53 1.29 -3.96
CA VAL A 92 4.93 0.90 -3.90
C VAL A 92 5.78 2.16 -3.97
N VAL A 93 6.63 2.35 -2.98
CA VAL A 93 7.64 3.42 -2.96
C VAL A 93 8.99 2.79 -3.29
N PHE A 94 9.60 3.26 -4.35
CA PHE A 94 10.92 2.80 -4.79
C PHE A 94 12.02 3.70 -4.25
N PHE A 95 13.12 3.10 -3.78
CA PHE A 95 14.29 3.84 -3.36
C PHE A 95 15.58 3.05 -3.63
N GLU A 96 16.73 3.70 -3.43
CA GLU A 96 18.03 3.03 -3.43
C GLU A 96 18.03 1.82 -2.50
N LYS A 97 18.80 0.79 -2.88
CA LYS A 97 18.87 -0.46 -2.13
C LYS A 97 19.22 -0.22 -0.67
N THR A 98 18.39 -0.76 0.23
CA THR A 98 18.65 -0.82 1.66
C THR A 98 18.49 -2.24 2.18
N ASN A 99 19.10 -2.55 3.32
CA ASN A 99 19.03 -3.88 3.92
C ASN A 99 17.81 -4.03 4.84
N THR A 100 17.36 -2.92 5.43
CA THR A 100 16.24 -2.91 6.38
C THR A 100 15.20 -1.85 6.01
N ILE A 101 13.97 -2.06 6.49
CA ILE A 101 12.88 -1.10 6.31
C ILE A 101 13.12 0.20 7.06
N GLN A 102 13.82 0.15 8.19
CA GLN A 102 14.20 1.35 8.94
C GLN A 102 15.21 2.19 8.15
N GLU A 103 16.26 1.56 7.63
CA GLU A 103 17.24 2.21 6.75
C GLU A 103 16.59 2.83 5.51
N PHE A 104 15.61 2.13 4.92
CA PHE A 104 14.81 2.64 3.81
C PHE A 104 14.12 3.95 4.17
N ARG A 105 13.34 3.95 5.26
CA ARG A 105 12.55 5.11 5.72
C ARG A 105 13.46 6.30 6.04
N ASP A 106 14.52 6.07 6.82
CA ASP A 106 15.44 7.12 7.23
C ASP A 106 16.15 7.77 6.04
N SER A 107 16.60 6.96 5.08
CA SER A 107 17.32 7.44 3.89
C SER A 107 16.39 8.17 2.93
N LEU A 108 15.15 7.68 2.77
CA LEU A 108 14.14 8.34 1.95
C LEU A 108 13.75 9.70 2.54
N VAL A 109 13.47 9.78 3.83
CA VAL A 109 13.08 11.05 4.49
C VAL A 109 14.19 12.09 4.43
N LYS A 110 15.47 11.67 4.55
CA LYS A 110 16.62 12.57 4.37
C LYS A 110 16.69 13.19 2.98
N LYS A 111 16.32 12.45 1.92
CA LYS A 111 16.33 12.95 0.53
C LYS A 111 15.03 13.66 0.13
N ASN A 112 13.90 13.20 0.66
CA ASN A 112 12.56 13.68 0.37
C ASN A 112 11.70 13.59 1.64
N THR A 113 11.51 14.72 2.31
CA THR A 113 10.76 14.82 3.56
C THR A 113 9.30 14.37 3.44
N GLY A 114 8.72 14.40 2.23
CA GLY A 114 7.38 13.90 1.95
C GLY A 114 7.32 12.49 1.37
N GLY A 115 8.45 11.78 1.25
CA GLY A 115 8.54 10.50 0.56
C GLY A 115 7.74 9.36 1.20
N LEU A 116 7.41 9.48 2.49
CA LEU A 116 6.62 8.50 3.23
C LEU A 116 5.18 8.93 3.47
N LYS A 117 4.75 10.09 2.99
CA LYS A 117 3.40 10.63 3.22
C LYS A 117 2.32 9.59 2.88
N LEU A 118 1.37 9.40 3.79
CA LEU A 118 0.19 8.56 3.54
C LEU A 118 -0.79 9.28 2.62
N PRO A 119 -1.60 8.51 1.86
CA PRO A 119 -2.78 9.08 1.20
C PRO A 119 -3.67 9.82 2.21
N LEU A 120 -4.45 10.78 1.70
CA LEU A 120 -5.48 11.46 2.48
C LEU A 120 -6.43 10.45 3.15
N ASN A 121 -6.94 10.79 4.34
CA ASN A 121 -7.87 9.94 5.08
C ASN A 121 -7.38 8.50 5.27
N THR A 122 -6.10 8.32 5.61
CA THR A 122 -5.57 6.97 5.91
C THR A 122 -5.68 6.68 7.40
N ILE A 123 -6.45 5.66 7.73
CA ILE A 123 -6.43 5.02 9.03
C ILE A 123 -5.32 3.97 9.01
N VAL A 124 -4.44 3.96 10.01
CA VAL A 124 -3.41 2.93 10.15
C VAL A 124 -3.94 1.84 11.07
N SER A 125 -4.01 0.60 10.59
CA SER A 125 -4.53 -0.50 11.39
C SER A 125 -3.67 -0.74 12.63
N SER A 126 -4.30 -1.25 13.69
CA SER A 126 -3.60 -1.68 14.91
C SER A 126 -2.41 -2.62 14.62
N GLN A 127 -2.59 -3.57 13.69
CA GLN A 127 -1.51 -4.47 13.27
C GLN A 127 -0.31 -3.71 12.67
N VAL A 128 -0.54 -2.69 11.85
CA VAL A 128 0.56 -1.91 11.26
C VAL A 128 1.21 -1.03 12.31
N LEU A 129 0.44 -0.47 13.25
CA LEU A 129 0.99 0.28 14.39
C LEU A 129 1.91 -0.61 15.25
N ASP A 130 1.52 -1.86 15.51
CA ASP A 130 2.34 -2.82 16.24
C ASP A 130 3.62 -3.16 15.47
N LYS A 131 3.52 -3.43 14.16
CA LYS A 131 4.69 -3.66 13.29
C LYS A 131 5.63 -2.46 13.27
N TRP A 132 5.10 -1.24 13.17
CA TRP A 132 5.90 -0.02 13.21
C TRP A 132 6.64 0.10 14.53
N LYS A 133 5.96 -0.13 15.66
CA LYS A 133 6.56 -0.13 16.99
C LYS A 133 7.68 -1.16 17.13
N GLU A 134 7.47 -2.39 16.66
CA GLU A 134 8.50 -3.45 16.65
C GLU A 134 9.72 -3.07 15.80
N GLN A 135 9.50 -2.32 14.72
CA GLN A 135 10.55 -1.81 13.84
C GLN A 135 11.19 -0.49 14.33
N GLY A 136 10.82 -0.01 15.52
CA GLY A 136 11.31 1.28 16.05
C GLY A 136 10.84 2.51 15.26
N TYR A 137 9.76 2.39 14.50
CA TYR A 137 9.16 3.46 13.71
C TYR A 137 7.89 4.00 14.38
N ASN A 138 7.77 5.32 14.47
CA ASN A 138 6.63 5.97 15.13
C ASN A 138 5.66 6.67 14.13
N GLY A 139 5.87 6.52 12.83
CA GLY A 139 4.98 7.06 11.82
C GLY A 139 5.07 8.57 11.57
N LEU A 140 5.89 9.33 12.32
CA LEU A 140 5.89 10.80 12.24
C LEU A 140 6.18 11.35 10.84
N SER A 141 6.97 10.64 10.03
CA SER A 141 7.25 11.03 8.64
C SER A 141 6.19 10.55 7.63
N SER A 142 5.24 9.73 8.07
CA SER A 142 4.11 9.24 7.28
C SER A 142 2.87 10.12 7.43
N TYR A 143 2.60 10.62 8.64
CA TYR A 143 1.41 11.40 8.95
C TYR A 143 1.50 12.85 8.43
N THR A 144 0.35 13.42 8.07
CA THR A 144 0.21 14.83 7.64
C THR A 144 -1.15 15.37 8.09
N ASP A 145 -1.43 16.65 7.88
CA ASP A 145 -2.75 17.23 8.19
C ASP A 145 -3.91 16.55 7.43
N GLU A 146 -3.64 16.03 6.23
CA GLU A 146 -4.63 15.31 5.41
C GLU A 146 -4.83 13.85 5.86
N SER A 147 -3.94 13.36 6.73
CA SER A 147 -3.91 11.98 7.21
C SER A 147 -3.24 11.97 8.59
N PRO A 148 -3.92 12.52 9.61
CA PRO A 148 -3.30 12.81 10.88
C PRO A 148 -3.03 11.54 11.69
N MET A 149 -2.05 11.63 12.58
CA MET A 149 -1.78 10.57 13.54
C MET A 149 -3.02 10.33 14.42
N GLY A 150 -3.41 9.07 14.57
CA GLY A 150 -4.58 8.69 15.37
C GLY A 150 -5.92 8.99 14.69
N LEU A 151 -5.94 9.24 13.37
CA LEU A 151 -7.19 9.30 12.61
C LEU A 151 -7.99 8.01 12.80
N ASP A 152 -9.24 8.17 13.23
CA ASP A 152 -10.21 7.09 13.39
C ASP A 152 -11.41 7.24 12.43
N TYR A 153 -12.20 6.18 12.30
CA TYR A 153 -13.35 6.15 11.41
C TYR A 153 -14.45 7.16 11.78
N SER A 154 -14.63 7.48 13.06
CA SER A 154 -15.63 8.44 13.51
C SER A 154 -15.29 9.87 13.10
N GLN A 155 -14.00 10.17 12.90
CA GLN A 155 -13.49 11.48 12.53
C GLN A 155 -13.56 11.79 11.04
N LEU A 156 -13.75 10.78 10.18
CA LEU A 156 -13.91 10.96 8.72
C LEU A 156 -15.19 11.76 8.42
N LYS A 157 -15.05 12.89 7.73
CA LYS A 157 -16.11 13.84 7.38
C LYS A 157 -16.05 14.21 5.90
#